data_AF-A0A2S9XBR1-F1
#
_entry.id   AF-A0A2S9XBR1-F1
#
_cell.length_a   1.000
_cell.length_b   1.000
_cell.length_c   1.000
_cell.angle_alpha   90.00
_cell.angle_beta   90.00
_cell.angle_gamma   90.00
#
_symmetry.space_group_name_H-M   'P 1'
#
loop_
_entity.id
_entity.type
_entity.pdbx_description
1 polymer ?
#
loop_
_entity_poly.entity_id
_entity_poly.type
_entity_poly.pdbx_seq_one_letter_code
_entity_poly.pdbx_strand_id
1 'polypeptide(L)'
;MSAIRLCRAAALSSCLVAVGCSGDDGTMVTADSAETLGDGDGDPGETGDGDGGDGDGDPGGDGDGDTGEGDGDGDTGDGDGDPPDPGFGPWCEPPPACDAAPPAPGPELDWQHLDSNLIVLAGDPQHRVRDMFYVPGETQWLLGKFTYGTIDKDLKDERVDVYVMRDCAGPWEFMGEAWTTEEGSHATVEGVEDTGGWVYLEIPADQELELGRHRVHMVVRGDASTAEGIIEVVEPGTPIFLSDVDGTLTTFETEEFVDLLLGVTPDANPQSAAALSTLQDKGYHAMYLTARPEFLVERTREFIEVRGFPPGVIHTSLELEGALGDAAVDYKTGELEMLAGKGLIPTYVFGNTDSDAEAYDNAGLMPLDHRVFFQFTDPWGGRRIESYAELVPEFEALADLCE
;
A
#
# COMPACT_ATOMS: atom_id res chain seq x y z
N MET A 1 -0.19 -37.62 -58.37
CA MET A 1 0.47 -36.33 -58.07
C MET A 1 -0.15 -35.83 -56.78
N SER A 2 0.49 -36.07 -55.64
CA SER A 2 1.28 -35.09 -54.85
C SER A 2 0.44 -33.91 -54.34
N ALA A 3 0.44 -33.50 -53.08
CA ALA A 3 1.43 -33.70 -52.03
C ALA A 3 0.81 -33.47 -50.62
N ILE A 4 1.40 -34.15 -49.65
CA ILE A 4 1.26 -33.98 -48.20
C ILE A 4 2.18 -32.82 -47.75
N ARG A 5 1.71 -31.93 -46.87
CA ARG A 5 2.55 -30.97 -46.09
C ARG A 5 2.31 -31.27 -44.61
N LEU A 6 3.19 -32.05 -43.98
CA LEU A 6 4.31 -31.65 -43.11
C LEU A 6 3.96 -30.67 -41.98
N CYS A 7 3.75 -31.25 -40.80
CA CYS A 7 3.82 -30.61 -39.49
C CYS A 7 5.30 -30.61 -39.04
N ARG A 8 5.83 -29.47 -38.58
CA ARG A 8 7.18 -29.36 -37.99
C ARG A 8 7.05 -29.22 -36.48
N ALA A 9 7.46 -30.26 -35.75
CA ALA A 9 7.84 -30.16 -34.34
C ALA A 9 9.37 -30.02 -34.29
N ALA A 10 9.86 -28.99 -33.60
CA ALA A 10 11.28 -28.81 -33.33
C ALA A 10 11.55 -29.25 -31.88
N ALA A 11 12.36 -30.29 -31.72
CA ALA A 11 12.87 -30.77 -30.44
C ALA A 11 14.15 -30.00 -30.08
N LEU A 12 14.19 -29.39 -28.89
CA LEU A 12 15.42 -28.91 -28.28
C LEU A 12 16.16 -30.08 -27.62
N SER A 13 17.40 -30.30 -28.05
CA SER A 13 18.32 -31.28 -27.46
C SER A 13 19.26 -30.53 -26.51
N SER A 14 19.19 -30.89 -25.23
CA SER A 14 20.10 -30.41 -24.18
C SER A 14 21.41 -31.20 -24.22
N CYS A 15 22.54 -30.51 -24.36
CA CYS A 15 23.87 -31.08 -24.15
C CYS A 15 24.31 -30.87 -22.70
N LEU A 16 24.27 -31.93 -21.89
CA LEU A 16 25.07 -32.03 -20.66
C LEU A 16 26.50 -32.42 -21.03
N VAL A 17 27.48 -31.61 -20.61
CA VAL A 17 28.90 -32.00 -20.61
C VAL A 17 29.27 -32.44 -19.20
N ALA A 18 29.46 -33.75 -19.03
CA ALA A 18 30.10 -34.34 -17.86
C ALA A 18 31.59 -34.56 -18.16
N VAL A 19 32.47 -33.87 -17.45
CA VAL A 19 33.92 -34.14 -17.45
C VAL A 19 34.23 -34.99 -16.22
N GLY A 20 34.58 -36.25 -16.47
CA GLY A 20 35.10 -37.20 -15.49
C GLY A 20 36.62 -37.36 -15.60
N CYS A 21 37.23 -37.66 -14.47
CA CYS A 21 38.63 -37.52 -14.08
C CYS A 21 39.68 -38.36 -14.84
N SER A 22 40.93 -37.89 -14.78
CA SER A 22 42.15 -38.72 -14.71
C SER A 22 43.26 -37.94 -13.99
N GLY A 23 43.87 -38.55 -12.97
CA GLY A 23 44.90 -37.94 -12.10
C GLY A 23 46.32 -37.93 -12.69
N ASP A 24 47.27 -37.28 -12.03
CA ASP A 24 48.16 -37.87 -10.99
C ASP A 24 49.08 -36.77 -10.41
N ASP A 25 49.60 -37.05 -9.21
CA ASP A 25 50.83 -36.53 -8.59
C ASP A 25 51.05 -35.03 -8.28
N GLY A 26 51.34 -34.74 -6.99
CA GLY A 26 52.50 -33.92 -6.64
C GLY A 26 52.31 -32.77 -5.64
N THR A 27 52.85 -32.97 -4.44
CA THR A 27 53.42 -32.00 -3.47
C THR A 27 52.50 -31.16 -2.57
N MET A 28 52.50 -31.56 -1.29
CA MET A 28 52.16 -30.76 -0.12
C MET A 28 53.14 -29.61 0.11
N VAL A 29 52.63 -28.42 0.39
CA VAL A 29 53.28 -27.42 1.27
C VAL A 29 52.20 -26.83 2.17
N THR A 30 52.33 -27.07 3.47
CA THR A 30 51.54 -26.45 4.55
C THR A 30 52.12 -25.09 4.89
N ALA A 31 51.26 -24.09 5.05
CA ALA A 31 51.59 -22.85 5.75
C ALA A 31 50.42 -22.43 6.63
N ASP A 32 50.63 -22.63 7.93
CA ASP A 32 50.00 -21.99 9.08
C ASP A 32 49.82 -20.48 8.88
N SER A 33 48.72 -19.93 9.38
CA SER A 33 48.76 -18.82 10.35
C SER A 33 47.34 -18.48 10.82
N ALA A 34 47.19 -18.50 12.13
CA ALA A 34 45.99 -18.25 12.91
C ALA A 34 46.05 -16.89 13.63
N GLU A 35 44.93 -16.56 14.28
CA GLU A 35 44.75 -15.63 15.40
C GLU A 35 44.75 -14.11 15.10
N THR A 36 43.67 -13.41 15.47
CA THR A 36 43.61 -12.71 16.78
C THR A 36 42.22 -12.10 17.05
N LEU A 37 41.59 -12.62 18.10
CA LEU A 37 40.60 -11.93 18.93
C LEU A 37 41.34 -11.03 19.94
N GLY A 38 40.74 -9.91 20.35
CA GLY A 38 41.28 -9.03 21.37
C GLY A 38 40.19 -8.48 22.28
N ASP A 39 40.05 -9.08 23.46
CA ASP A 39 39.34 -8.56 24.63
C ASP A 39 40.23 -7.56 25.39
N GLY A 40 39.60 -6.63 26.12
CA GLY A 40 40.30 -5.72 27.04
C GLY A 40 39.36 -5.05 28.05
N ASP A 41 39.17 -5.70 29.20
CA ASP A 41 38.50 -5.21 30.40
C ASP A 41 39.26 -4.07 31.12
N GLY A 42 38.52 -3.19 31.79
CA GLY A 42 39.04 -2.28 32.82
C GLY A 42 37.96 -1.48 33.56
N ASP A 43 37.64 -1.91 34.79
CA ASP A 43 36.79 -1.26 35.83
C ASP A 43 37.69 -0.90 37.05
N PRO A 44 37.29 -0.22 38.16
CA PRO A 44 36.22 0.76 38.45
C PRO A 44 36.76 2.11 39.04
N GLY A 45 35.88 3.11 39.21
CA GLY A 45 36.22 4.37 39.90
C GLY A 45 35.01 5.17 40.39
N GLU A 46 34.97 5.36 41.71
CA GLU A 46 33.87 5.78 42.59
C GLU A 46 33.62 7.31 42.69
N THR A 47 32.46 7.66 43.28
CA THR A 47 32.05 8.91 43.98
C THR A 47 31.39 10.07 43.22
N GLY A 48 30.22 10.49 43.73
CA GLY A 48 29.60 11.77 43.41
C GLY A 48 28.13 11.89 43.85
N ASP A 49 27.87 11.87 45.16
CA ASP A 49 26.58 12.24 45.77
C ASP A 49 26.19 13.70 45.45
N GLY A 50 24.89 13.93 45.22
CA GLY A 50 24.30 15.24 44.95
C GLY A 50 22.81 15.26 45.26
N ASP A 51 22.53 15.26 46.55
CA ASP A 51 21.23 15.36 47.23
C ASP A 51 20.56 16.74 47.07
N GLY A 52 19.24 16.80 47.19
CA GLY A 52 18.51 17.98 47.68
C GLY A 52 17.44 18.60 46.76
N GLY A 53 16.17 18.44 47.14
CA GLY A 53 15.09 19.25 46.57
C GLY A 53 13.66 18.87 46.97
N ASP A 54 13.38 18.69 48.27
CA ASP A 54 12.03 18.56 48.82
C ASP A 54 11.15 19.80 48.51
N GLY A 55 9.87 19.55 48.27
CA GLY A 55 8.86 20.59 48.07
C GLY A 55 7.44 20.10 48.35
N ASP A 56 7.18 19.72 49.60
CA ASP A 56 5.83 19.55 50.16
C ASP A 56 5.02 20.85 50.06
N GLY A 57 3.75 20.74 49.65
CA GLY A 57 2.83 21.87 49.63
C GLY A 57 1.38 21.52 49.31
N ASP A 58 0.70 20.86 50.25
CA ASP A 58 -0.76 20.97 50.45
C ASP A 58 -0.94 21.34 51.95
N PRO A 59 -1.86 22.23 52.37
CA PRO A 59 -3.30 21.91 52.35
C PRO A 59 -4.27 23.10 52.13
N GLY A 60 -5.47 22.77 51.64
CA GLY A 60 -6.70 23.27 52.27
C GLY A 60 -7.58 24.19 51.42
N GLY A 61 -8.85 23.81 51.31
CA GLY A 61 -9.90 24.64 50.73
C GLY A 61 -11.26 23.95 50.68
N ASP A 62 -11.78 23.57 51.84
CA ASP A 62 -13.18 23.15 52.02
C ASP A 62 -14.11 24.31 51.64
N GLY A 63 -15.14 24.00 50.84
CA GLY A 63 -16.15 24.95 50.39
C GLY A 63 -17.49 24.27 50.16
N ASP A 64 -18.12 23.84 51.25
CA ASP A 64 -19.54 23.46 51.29
C ASP A 64 -20.44 24.66 50.96
N GLY A 65 -21.45 24.42 50.12
CA GLY A 65 -22.48 25.41 49.78
C GLY A 65 -23.70 24.77 49.12
N ASP A 66 -24.55 24.14 49.94
CA ASP A 66 -25.92 23.74 49.60
C ASP A 66 -26.75 24.89 48.99
N THR A 67 -27.56 24.58 47.97
CA THR A 67 -29.04 24.66 47.97
C THR A 67 -29.60 24.82 46.56
N GLY A 68 -30.53 23.96 46.18
CA GLY A 68 -31.33 24.12 44.97
C GLY A 68 -32.08 22.86 44.55
N GLU A 69 -33.06 22.46 45.35
CA GLU A 69 -34.12 21.54 44.92
C GLU A 69 -34.83 22.13 43.69
N GLY A 70 -34.92 21.34 42.62
CA GLY A 70 -35.68 21.62 41.42
C GLY A 70 -36.25 20.32 40.88
N ASP A 71 -37.42 19.94 41.38
CA ASP A 71 -38.26 18.89 40.82
C ASP A 71 -38.60 19.24 39.36
N GLY A 72 -38.23 18.35 38.44
CA GLY A 72 -38.56 18.44 37.03
C GLY A 72 -38.68 17.04 36.44
N ASP A 73 -39.86 16.44 36.58
CA ASP A 73 -40.30 15.31 35.78
C ASP A 73 -40.24 15.69 34.29
N GLY A 74 -39.49 14.93 33.49
CA GLY A 74 -39.38 15.16 32.06
C GLY A 74 -38.69 14.02 31.34
N ASP A 75 -39.50 13.05 30.93
CA ASP A 75 -39.36 12.11 29.81
C ASP A 75 -37.97 11.53 29.47
N THR A 76 -37.95 10.20 29.49
CA THR A 76 -37.02 9.32 28.78
C THR A 76 -36.92 9.69 27.30
N GLY A 77 -35.77 10.21 26.90
CA GLY A 77 -35.32 10.20 25.51
C GLY A 77 -33.91 9.66 25.49
N ASP A 78 -33.78 8.37 25.17
CA ASP A 78 -32.52 7.76 24.77
C ASP A 78 -32.06 8.48 23.50
N GLY A 79 -31.30 9.55 23.69
CA GLY A 79 -30.60 10.25 22.64
C GLY A 79 -29.34 9.47 22.34
N ASP A 80 -29.48 8.38 21.59
CA ASP A 80 -28.42 7.89 20.72
C ASP A 80 -28.14 9.05 19.75
N GLY A 81 -27.26 9.96 20.17
CA GLY A 81 -26.79 11.03 19.33
C GLY A 81 -26.01 10.37 18.23
N ASP A 82 -26.66 10.14 17.09
CA ASP A 82 -26.00 9.83 15.84
C ASP A 82 -24.82 10.80 15.70
N PRO A 83 -23.61 10.31 15.37
CA PRO A 83 -22.50 11.19 15.08
C PRO A 83 -22.96 12.19 14.01
N PRO A 84 -22.50 13.45 14.08
CA PRO A 84 -22.92 14.47 13.14
C PRO A 84 -22.70 13.97 11.71
N ASP A 85 -23.80 13.90 10.95
CA ASP A 85 -23.80 13.65 9.51
C ASP A 85 -22.74 14.56 8.89
N PRO A 86 -21.66 14.01 8.29
CA PRO A 86 -20.58 14.81 7.73
C PRO A 86 -21.08 15.73 6.61
N GLY A 87 -22.31 15.56 6.13
CA GLY A 87 -23.03 16.55 5.33
C GLY A 87 -22.64 16.54 3.85
N PHE A 88 -21.93 15.51 3.39
CA PHE A 88 -21.47 15.38 2.02
C PHE A 88 -21.66 13.93 1.57
N GLY A 89 -22.45 13.75 0.51
CA GLY A 89 -22.95 12.44 0.08
C GLY A 89 -21.89 11.64 -0.69
N PRO A 90 -22.05 10.31 -0.78
CA PRO A 90 -21.15 9.43 -1.52
C PRO A 90 -20.99 9.82 -2.99
N TRP A 91 -19.88 9.40 -3.60
CA TRP A 91 -19.71 9.51 -5.04
C TRP A 91 -20.49 8.38 -5.73
N CYS A 92 -21.62 8.76 -6.31
CA CYS A 92 -22.66 7.83 -6.76
C CYS A 92 -22.64 7.44 -8.23
N GLU A 93 -21.72 8.02 -8.98
CA GLU A 93 -21.50 7.54 -10.32
C GLU A 93 -20.64 6.28 -10.20
N PRO A 94 -21.06 5.16 -10.82
CA PRO A 94 -20.27 3.94 -10.76
C PRO A 94 -18.86 4.24 -11.26
N PRO A 95 -17.80 3.73 -10.60
CA PRO A 95 -16.44 4.06 -10.98
C PRO A 95 -16.24 3.77 -12.48
N PRO A 96 -15.73 4.74 -13.26
CA PRO A 96 -15.55 4.54 -14.69
C PRO A 96 -14.61 3.35 -14.93
N ALA A 97 -14.81 2.64 -16.05
CA ALA A 97 -14.05 1.44 -16.38
C ALA A 97 -12.54 1.70 -16.56
N CYS A 98 -12.14 2.97 -16.79
CA CYS A 98 -10.74 3.37 -16.86
C CYS A 98 -9.93 2.57 -17.89
N ASP A 99 -10.51 2.24 -19.05
CA ASP A 99 -9.95 1.29 -20.04
C ASP A 99 -9.30 1.94 -21.27
N ALA A 100 -9.27 3.28 -21.35
CA ALA A 100 -8.68 4.00 -22.46
C ALA A 100 -7.17 3.73 -22.59
N ALA A 101 -6.65 3.49 -23.79
CA ALA A 101 -5.22 3.27 -23.95
C ALA A 101 -4.41 4.52 -23.54
N PRO A 102 -3.28 4.36 -22.80
CA PRO A 102 -2.36 5.46 -22.53
C PRO A 102 -1.76 6.03 -23.83
N PRO A 103 -1.21 7.26 -23.81
CA PRO A 103 -0.51 7.80 -24.95
C PRO A 103 0.70 6.91 -25.27
N ALA A 104 1.06 6.84 -26.56
CA ALA A 104 2.30 6.15 -26.91
C ALA A 104 3.49 6.87 -26.24
N PRO A 105 4.48 6.15 -25.69
CA PRO A 105 5.66 6.72 -25.02
C PRO A 105 6.45 7.74 -25.86
N GLY A 106 6.28 7.70 -27.18
CA GLY A 106 7.06 8.50 -28.12
C GLY A 106 8.44 7.89 -28.38
N PRO A 107 9.33 8.61 -29.08
CA PRO A 107 10.70 8.14 -29.28
C PRO A 107 11.50 8.21 -27.97
N GLU A 108 12.33 7.18 -27.78
CA GLU A 108 13.40 7.16 -26.78
C GLU A 108 14.31 8.39 -26.97
N LEU A 109 14.72 8.96 -25.85
CA LEU A 109 15.72 10.01 -25.75
C LEU A 109 17.04 9.41 -25.25
N ASP A 110 18.13 10.17 -25.39
CA ASP A 110 19.39 9.77 -24.77
C ASP A 110 19.25 9.81 -23.24
N TRP A 111 19.78 8.78 -22.57
CA TRP A 111 19.94 8.76 -21.11
C TRP A 111 20.76 9.96 -20.62
N GLN A 112 20.40 10.51 -19.47
CA GLN A 112 21.19 11.57 -18.83
C GLN A 112 22.54 11.02 -18.35
N HIS A 113 22.53 9.77 -17.85
CA HIS A 113 23.72 9.11 -17.33
C HIS A 113 24.07 7.86 -18.13
N LEU A 114 25.35 7.70 -18.46
CA LEU A 114 25.84 6.53 -19.18
C LEU A 114 25.64 5.23 -18.37
N ASP A 115 25.73 5.32 -17.04
CA ASP A 115 25.56 4.20 -16.12
C ASP A 115 24.10 3.70 -16.05
N SER A 116 23.13 4.49 -16.51
CA SER A 116 21.73 4.07 -16.65
C SER A 116 21.60 2.88 -17.61
N ASN A 117 22.44 2.82 -18.64
CA ASN A 117 22.52 1.62 -19.50
C ASN A 117 22.91 0.36 -18.70
N LEU A 118 23.71 0.48 -17.64
CA LEU A 118 24.06 -0.67 -16.79
C LEU A 118 22.94 -1.02 -15.80
N ILE A 119 22.13 -0.03 -15.39
CA ILE A 119 20.94 -0.25 -14.55
C ILE A 119 19.89 -1.02 -15.32
N VAL A 120 19.58 -0.62 -16.55
CA VAL A 120 18.60 -1.30 -17.41
C VAL A 120 19.06 -2.71 -17.79
N LEU A 121 20.37 -2.96 -17.87
CA LEU A 121 20.91 -4.31 -18.03
C LEU A 121 20.70 -5.23 -16.81
N ALA A 122 20.24 -4.71 -15.67
CA ALA A 122 19.94 -5.51 -14.47
C ALA A 122 18.66 -6.34 -14.64
N GLY A 123 17.80 -6.03 -15.61
CA GLY A 123 16.64 -6.84 -15.98
C GLY A 123 15.45 -6.00 -16.42
N ASP A 124 14.28 -6.62 -16.45
CA ASP A 124 13.04 -5.99 -16.91
C ASP A 124 12.62 -4.81 -16.00
N PRO A 125 11.92 -3.79 -16.55
CA PRO A 125 11.37 -2.69 -15.76
C PRO A 125 10.42 -3.20 -14.65
N GLN A 126 10.54 -2.64 -13.44
CA GLN A 126 9.64 -2.88 -12.31
C GLN A 126 9.07 -1.57 -11.74
N HIS A 127 8.67 -0.68 -12.65
CA HIS A 127 8.14 0.63 -12.32
C HIS A 127 6.73 0.55 -11.77
N ARG A 128 6.39 1.46 -10.87
CA ARG A 128 5.10 1.51 -10.19
C ARG A 128 4.72 2.94 -9.85
N VAL A 129 3.43 3.26 -10.04
CA VAL A 129 2.84 4.50 -9.52
C VAL A 129 2.18 4.18 -8.19
N ARG A 130 2.35 5.08 -7.22
CA ARG A 130 1.62 5.00 -5.95
C ARG A 130 0.24 5.58 -6.16
N ASP A 131 -0.78 4.77 -5.93
CA ASP A 131 -2.16 5.26 -5.89
C ASP A 131 -2.33 6.23 -4.73
N MET A 132 -3.31 7.14 -4.80
CA MET A 132 -3.61 8.05 -3.70
C MET A 132 -5.09 8.37 -3.63
N PHE A 133 -5.58 8.56 -2.41
CA PHE A 133 -6.72 9.42 -2.15
C PHE A 133 -6.26 10.86 -1.93
N TYR A 134 -6.96 11.80 -2.56
CA TYR A 134 -6.89 13.22 -2.24
C TYR A 134 -8.29 13.78 -1.92
N VAL A 135 -8.33 14.93 -1.28
CA VAL A 135 -9.52 15.73 -1.00
C VAL A 135 -9.41 17.14 -1.60
N PRO A 136 -10.53 17.81 -1.92
CA PRO A 136 -10.48 19.13 -2.55
C PRO A 136 -9.66 20.17 -1.76
N GLY A 137 -8.78 20.88 -2.45
CA GLY A 137 -7.99 21.99 -1.92
C GLY A 137 -6.71 21.58 -1.19
N GLU A 138 -6.38 20.29 -1.12
CA GLU A 138 -5.07 19.84 -0.62
C GLU A 138 -4.00 19.88 -1.71
N THR A 139 -2.72 19.88 -1.31
CA THR A 139 -1.62 19.75 -2.27
C THR A 139 -1.57 18.33 -2.80
N GLN A 140 -1.70 18.15 -4.11
CA GLN A 140 -1.72 16.84 -4.74
C GLN A 140 -0.36 16.52 -5.37
N TRP A 141 0.09 15.28 -5.20
CA TRP A 141 1.33 14.76 -5.75
C TRP A 141 1.11 13.54 -6.63
N LEU A 142 1.89 13.44 -7.70
CA LEU A 142 2.01 12.24 -8.51
C LEU A 142 3.33 11.57 -8.16
N LEU A 143 3.25 10.40 -7.53
CA LEU A 143 4.39 9.66 -7.00
C LEU A 143 4.59 8.36 -7.78
N GLY A 144 5.84 8.05 -8.13
CA GLY A 144 6.17 6.78 -8.77
C GLY A 144 7.60 6.36 -8.51
N LYS A 145 7.83 5.05 -8.42
CA LYS A 145 9.12 4.44 -8.16
C LYS A 145 9.59 3.70 -9.42
N PHE A 146 10.82 3.97 -9.85
CA PHE A 146 11.37 3.52 -11.11
C PHE A 146 12.62 2.68 -10.88
N THR A 147 12.46 1.37 -11.06
CA THR A 147 13.50 0.38 -10.80
C THR A 147 13.61 -0.64 -11.94
N TYR A 148 14.73 -1.37 -11.98
CA TYR A 148 14.99 -2.43 -12.95
C TYR A 148 15.49 -3.72 -12.29
N GLY A 149 15.08 -4.84 -12.88
CA GLY A 149 15.56 -6.17 -12.55
C GLY A 149 14.99 -6.74 -11.26
N THR A 150 15.38 -7.98 -10.95
CA THR A 150 14.83 -8.76 -9.83
C THR A 150 15.31 -8.31 -8.44
N ILE A 151 16.28 -7.39 -8.39
CA ILE A 151 16.78 -6.78 -7.15
C ILE A 151 16.26 -5.34 -6.98
N ASP A 152 15.27 -4.95 -7.80
CA ASP A 152 14.59 -3.66 -7.72
C ASP A 152 15.55 -2.46 -7.72
N LYS A 153 16.52 -2.45 -8.65
CA LYS A 153 17.58 -1.45 -8.67
C LYS A 153 17.07 -0.09 -9.15
N ASP A 154 17.24 0.95 -8.34
CA ASP A 154 16.80 2.31 -8.65
C ASP A 154 17.42 2.86 -9.95
N LEU A 155 16.56 3.48 -10.76
CA LEU A 155 16.93 4.39 -11.84
C LEU A 155 17.11 5.78 -11.25
N LYS A 156 18.24 6.46 -11.50
CA LYS A 156 18.56 7.72 -10.80
C LYS A 156 18.89 8.85 -11.77
N ASP A 157 18.35 10.02 -11.49
CA ASP A 157 18.48 11.26 -12.27
C ASP A 157 18.14 11.06 -13.76
N GLU A 158 17.10 10.27 -14.03
CA GLU A 158 16.57 10.05 -15.38
C GLU A 158 15.18 10.64 -15.54
N ARG A 159 14.91 11.10 -16.77
CA ARG A 159 13.68 11.82 -17.09
C ARG A 159 12.49 10.89 -17.20
N VAL A 160 11.41 11.26 -16.50
CA VAL A 160 10.09 10.67 -16.56
C VAL A 160 9.08 11.74 -17.01
N ASP A 161 8.33 11.43 -18.07
CA ASP A 161 7.19 12.25 -18.49
C ASP A 161 5.92 11.75 -17.79
N VAL A 162 5.14 12.66 -17.20
CA VAL A 162 3.94 12.33 -16.43
C VAL A 162 2.69 12.82 -17.14
N TYR A 163 1.71 11.92 -17.27
CA TYR A 163 0.42 12.18 -17.89
C TYR A 163 -0.72 11.80 -16.96
N VAL A 164 -1.84 12.54 -17.04
CA VAL A 164 -3.08 12.23 -16.32
C VAL A 164 -4.27 12.16 -17.27
N MET A 165 -5.13 11.16 -17.11
CA MET A 165 -6.45 11.11 -17.73
C MET A 165 -7.50 11.44 -16.66
N ARG A 166 -8.13 12.61 -16.80
CA ARG A 166 -9.12 13.06 -15.82
C ARG A 166 -10.41 12.25 -15.93
N ASP A 167 -10.94 11.85 -14.77
CA ASP A 167 -12.22 11.16 -14.61
C ASP A 167 -12.37 9.91 -15.50
N CYS A 168 -11.24 9.29 -15.87
CA CYS A 168 -11.15 8.18 -16.82
C CYS A 168 -11.93 8.38 -18.15
N ALA A 169 -12.27 9.61 -18.51
CA ALA A 169 -13.11 9.95 -19.66
C ALA A 169 -12.51 11.05 -20.54
N GLY A 170 -11.58 11.84 -20.00
CA GLY A 170 -10.88 12.92 -20.70
C GLY A 170 -9.74 12.47 -21.63
N PRO A 171 -9.12 13.39 -22.39
CA PRO A 171 -7.84 13.12 -23.02
C PRO A 171 -6.76 12.90 -21.97
N TRP A 172 -5.68 12.24 -22.36
CA TRP A 172 -4.44 12.26 -21.58
C TRP A 172 -3.79 13.65 -21.66
N GLU A 173 -3.59 14.25 -20.51
CA GLU A 173 -2.97 15.56 -20.33
C GLU A 173 -1.53 15.37 -19.87
N PHE A 174 -0.61 16.13 -20.47
CA PHE A 174 0.77 16.15 -20.02
C PHE A 174 0.90 17.07 -18.81
N MET A 175 1.28 16.50 -17.67
CA MET A 175 1.39 17.23 -16.39
C MET A 175 2.78 17.83 -16.20
N GLY A 176 3.82 17.17 -16.70
CA GLY A 176 5.18 17.69 -16.60
C GLY A 176 6.27 16.65 -16.81
N GLU A 177 7.51 17.14 -16.76
CA GLU A 177 8.73 16.34 -16.73
C GLU A 177 9.21 16.28 -15.27
N ALA A 178 9.60 15.10 -14.80
CA ALA A 178 10.23 14.90 -13.52
C ALA A 178 11.47 14.00 -13.65
N TRP A 179 12.30 13.98 -12.62
CA TRP A 179 13.54 13.21 -12.60
C TRP A 179 13.50 12.24 -11.44
N THR A 180 13.97 11.01 -11.69
CA THR A 180 14.10 10.04 -10.62
C THR A 180 15.15 10.49 -9.60
N THR A 181 14.86 10.35 -8.32
CA THR A 181 15.66 10.91 -7.23
C THR A 181 16.89 10.06 -6.90
N GLU A 182 17.87 10.72 -6.27
CA GLU A 182 18.85 10.03 -5.44
C GLU A 182 18.29 9.89 -4.02
N GLU A 183 18.76 8.91 -3.25
CA GLU A 183 18.29 8.70 -1.87
C GLU A 183 18.46 9.98 -1.02
N GLY A 184 17.39 10.36 -0.31
CA GLY A 184 17.33 11.53 0.56
C GLY A 184 17.43 12.88 -0.16
N SER A 185 17.25 12.92 -1.49
CA SER A 185 17.30 14.16 -2.27
C SER A 185 15.99 14.95 -2.23
N HIS A 186 14.90 14.30 -1.87
CA HIS A 186 13.58 14.88 -1.67
C HIS A 186 13.08 14.67 -0.23
N ALA A 187 12.21 15.57 0.24
CA ALA A 187 11.56 15.40 1.54
C ALA A 187 10.47 14.32 1.49
N THR A 188 10.15 13.74 2.63
CA THR A 188 9.00 12.82 2.76
C THR A 188 7.71 13.53 2.37
N VAL A 189 6.93 12.90 1.50
CA VAL A 189 5.63 13.40 1.00
C VAL A 189 4.63 12.26 1.00
N GLU A 190 3.43 12.50 1.53
CA GLU A 190 2.36 11.48 1.62
C GLU A 190 2.83 10.14 2.23
N GLY A 191 3.66 10.21 3.28
CA GLY A 191 4.24 9.03 3.94
C GLY A 191 5.37 8.35 3.18
N VAL A 192 5.73 8.81 1.98
CA VAL A 192 6.79 8.22 1.16
C VAL A 192 8.12 8.89 1.44
N GLU A 193 9.05 8.16 2.03
CA GLU A 193 10.45 8.58 2.18
C GLU A 193 11.22 8.37 0.87
N ASP A 194 12.14 9.30 0.57
CA ASP A 194 12.95 9.23 -0.64
C ASP A 194 14.07 8.19 -0.53
N THR A 195 13.75 6.95 -0.86
CA THR A 195 14.71 5.83 -0.95
C THR A 195 15.48 5.80 -2.27
N GLY A 196 15.45 6.90 -3.06
CA GLY A 196 16.00 6.97 -4.42
C GLY A 196 15.06 6.38 -5.46
N GLY A 197 15.30 6.63 -6.75
CA GLY A 197 14.47 6.08 -7.83
C GLY A 197 13.02 6.59 -7.88
N TRP A 198 12.64 7.51 -7.01
CA TRP A 198 11.31 8.09 -6.94
C TRP A 198 11.16 9.29 -7.86
N VAL A 199 9.96 9.50 -8.35
CA VAL A 199 9.51 10.74 -8.95
C VAL A 199 8.51 11.38 -8.00
N TYR A 200 8.75 12.65 -7.68
CA TYR A 200 7.83 13.50 -6.95
C TYR A 200 7.40 14.66 -7.85
N LEU A 201 6.17 14.63 -8.35
CA LEU A 201 5.61 15.73 -9.15
C LEU A 201 4.41 16.34 -8.42
N GLU A 202 4.60 17.54 -7.87
CA GLU A 202 3.50 18.36 -7.33
C GLU A 202 2.60 18.82 -8.48
N ILE A 203 1.29 18.60 -8.34
CA ILE A 203 0.30 19.09 -9.30
C ILE A 203 0.09 20.59 -9.04
N PRO A 204 0.33 21.47 -10.03
CA PRO A 204 0.08 22.89 -9.87
C PRO A 204 -1.37 23.18 -9.48
N ALA A 205 -1.60 24.16 -8.62
CA ALA A 205 -2.94 24.52 -8.14
C ALA A 205 -3.94 24.88 -9.26
N ASP A 206 -3.47 25.38 -10.41
CA ASP A 206 -4.32 25.65 -11.59
C ASP A 206 -4.58 24.42 -12.46
N GLN A 207 -4.02 23.27 -12.09
CA GLN A 207 -4.18 21.96 -12.72
C GLN A 207 -4.66 20.89 -11.71
N GLU A 208 -5.08 21.30 -10.51
CA GLU A 208 -5.59 20.41 -9.46
C GLU A 208 -6.61 19.42 -10.03
N LEU A 209 -6.54 18.18 -9.58
CA LEU A 209 -7.50 17.15 -9.94
C LEU A 209 -8.79 17.42 -9.15
N GLU A 210 -9.90 17.54 -9.87
CA GLU A 210 -11.24 17.69 -9.28
C GLU A 210 -11.75 16.33 -8.78
N LEU A 211 -12.90 16.33 -8.09
CA LEU A 211 -13.58 15.10 -7.66
C LEU A 211 -13.67 14.10 -8.83
N GLY A 212 -13.29 12.85 -8.56
CA GLY A 212 -13.30 11.81 -9.57
C GLY A 212 -12.10 10.86 -9.50
N ARG A 213 -12.09 9.88 -10.41
CA ARG A 213 -11.05 8.87 -10.54
C ARG A 213 -10.21 9.19 -11.76
N HIS A 214 -8.95 9.48 -11.52
CA HIS A 214 -8.00 9.90 -12.53
C HIS A 214 -6.97 8.80 -12.74
N ARG A 215 -6.57 8.57 -13.98
CA ARG A 215 -5.45 7.67 -14.26
C ARG A 215 -4.17 8.44 -14.39
N VAL A 216 -3.09 7.85 -13.91
CA VAL A 216 -1.73 8.35 -14.05
C VAL A 216 -0.99 7.43 -15.00
N HIS A 217 -0.22 8.00 -15.91
CA HIS A 217 0.68 7.27 -16.79
C HIS A 217 2.03 7.97 -16.80
N MET A 218 3.07 7.24 -16.44
CA MET A 218 4.43 7.76 -16.38
C MET A 218 5.32 7.02 -17.36
N VAL A 219 6.18 7.75 -18.07
CA VAL A 219 7.02 7.21 -19.14
C VAL A 219 8.48 7.56 -18.89
N VAL A 220 9.34 6.55 -18.72
CA VAL A 220 10.79 6.74 -18.71
C VAL A 220 11.24 7.05 -20.13
N ARG A 221 11.88 8.21 -20.33
CA ARG A 221 12.19 8.66 -21.69
C ARG A 221 13.41 7.98 -22.30
N GLY A 222 14.26 7.32 -21.51
CA GLY A 222 15.47 6.66 -22.00
C GLY A 222 15.23 5.32 -22.71
N ASP A 223 14.18 4.57 -22.35
CA ASP A 223 13.83 3.27 -22.96
C ASP A 223 12.32 3.10 -23.21
N ALA A 224 11.52 4.14 -23.00
CA ALA A 224 10.08 4.14 -23.20
C ALA A 224 9.31 3.12 -22.33
N SER A 225 9.92 2.62 -21.24
CA SER A 225 9.19 1.85 -20.23
C SER A 225 8.19 2.73 -19.48
N THR A 226 7.15 2.11 -18.91
CA THR A 226 6.02 2.85 -18.35
C THR A 226 5.54 2.28 -17.02
N ALA A 227 4.86 3.11 -16.24
CA ALA A 227 4.06 2.72 -15.10
C ALA A 227 2.69 3.42 -15.14
N GLU A 228 1.69 2.80 -14.53
CA GLU A 228 0.35 3.35 -14.40
C GLU A 228 -0.16 3.26 -12.97
N GLY A 229 -1.10 4.12 -12.62
CA GLY A 229 -1.76 4.14 -11.31
C GLY A 229 -3.04 4.96 -11.33
N ILE A 230 -3.67 5.06 -10.18
CA ILE A 230 -4.96 5.72 -9.99
C ILE A 230 -4.87 6.76 -8.87
N ILE A 231 -5.47 7.91 -9.10
CA ILE A 231 -5.72 8.92 -8.09
C ILE A 231 -7.24 9.06 -7.94
N GLU A 232 -7.75 8.99 -6.72
CA GLU A 232 -9.14 9.30 -6.42
C GLU A 232 -9.23 10.57 -5.60
N VAL A 233 -9.92 11.58 -6.13
CA VAL A 233 -10.24 12.79 -5.38
C VAL A 233 -11.67 12.66 -4.87
N VAL A 234 -11.82 12.64 -3.56
CA VAL A 234 -13.09 12.41 -2.86
C VAL A 234 -13.32 13.46 -1.79
N GLU A 235 -14.56 13.68 -1.36
CA GLU A 235 -14.83 14.63 -0.28
C GLU A 235 -14.41 14.04 1.08
N PRO A 236 -13.96 14.87 2.05
CA PRO A 236 -13.80 14.41 3.43
C PRO A 236 -15.11 13.77 3.95
N GLY A 237 -15.01 12.66 4.66
CA GLY A 237 -16.16 11.86 5.10
C GLY A 237 -16.72 10.89 4.07
N THR A 238 -16.13 10.81 2.86
CA THR A 238 -16.51 9.80 1.86
C THR A 238 -16.40 8.39 2.47
N PRO A 239 -17.46 7.55 2.39
CA PRO A 239 -17.45 6.22 2.94
C PRO A 239 -16.45 5.33 2.19
N ILE A 240 -15.50 4.76 2.93
CA ILE A 240 -14.47 3.85 2.41
C ILE A 240 -14.63 2.49 3.09
N PHE A 241 -14.44 1.41 2.36
CA PHE A 241 -14.03 0.15 2.96
C PHE A 241 -12.57 -0.13 2.66
N LEU A 242 -11.84 -0.62 3.66
CA LEU A 242 -10.43 -0.97 3.53
C LEU A 242 -10.26 -2.46 3.82
N SER A 243 -9.50 -3.17 2.99
CA SER A 243 -9.19 -4.57 3.22
C SER A 243 -7.69 -4.81 3.19
N ASP A 244 -7.19 -5.54 4.19
CA ASP A 244 -5.98 -6.31 4.00
C ASP A 244 -6.18 -7.35 2.87
N VAL A 245 -5.10 -7.81 2.25
CA VAL A 245 -5.16 -8.74 1.11
C VAL A 245 -4.76 -10.16 1.50
N ASP A 246 -3.65 -10.31 2.20
CA ASP A 246 -2.97 -11.60 2.37
C ASP A 246 -3.58 -12.39 3.55
N GLY A 247 -4.24 -13.50 3.24
CA GLY A 247 -5.00 -14.31 4.19
C GLY A 247 -6.40 -13.74 4.46
N THR A 248 -6.56 -12.41 4.40
CA THR A 248 -7.87 -11.74 4.46
C THR A 248 -8.71 -12.00 3.20
N LEU A 249 -8.16 -11.75 2.01
CA LEU A 249 -8.83 -11.96 0.72
C LEU A 249 -8.29 -13.17 -0.02
N THR A 250 -7.00 -13.47 0.08
CA THR A 250 -6.39 -14.66 -0.50
C THR A 250 -6.62 -15.88 0.39
N THR A 251 -6.66 -17.07 -0.20
CA THR A 251 -6.66 -18.34 0.56
C THR A 251 -5.27 -18.72 1.11
N PHE A 252 -4.27 -17.87 0.93
CA PHE A 252 -2.87 -18.10 1.27
C PHE A 252 -2.37 -16.95 2.15
N GLU A 253 -1.51 -17.29 3.11
CA GLU A 253 -0.78 -16.33 3.94
C GLU A 253 0.53 -15.89 3.27
N THR A 254 1.06 -14.77 3.73
CA THR A 254 2.26 -14.05 3.27
C THR A 254 3.52 -14.91 3.11
N GLU A 255 3.65 -16.06 3.79
CA GLU A 255 4.86 -16.89 3.78
C GLU A 255 5.14 -17.63 2.44
N GLU A 256 4.24 -17.54 1.45
CA GLU A 256 4.41 -18.13 0.12
C GLU A 256 4.67 -17.10 -0.99
N PHE A 257 5.35 -15.99 -0.69
CA PHE A 257 5.81 -14.98 -1.66
C PHE A 257 6.48 -15.55 -2.92
N VAL A 258 7.13 -16.72 -2.80
CA VAL A 258 7.79 -17.41 -3.90
C VAL A 258 6.80 -17.78 -5.01
N ASP A 259 5.57 -18.17 -4.68
CA ASP A 259 4.57 -18.55 -5.68
C ASP A 259 4.02 -17.34 -6.45
N LEU A 260 3.97 -16.18 -5.80
CA LEU A 260 3.65 -14.91 -6.46
C LEU A 260 4.76 -14.51 -7.44
N LEU A 261 6.03 -14.67 -7.06
CA LEU A 261 7.18 -14.50 -7.95
C LEU A 261 7.15 -15.49 -9.14
N LEU A 262 6.55 -16.67 -8.97
CA LEU A 262 6.39 -17.68 -10.01
C LEU A 262 5.19 -17.42 -10.96
N GLY A 263 4.45 -16.33 -10.78
CA GLY A 263 3.35 -15.96 -11.69
C GLY A 263 2.03 -16.66 -11.42
N VAL A 264 1.84 -17.21 -10.22
CA VAL A 264 0.57 -17.83 -9.83
C VAL A 264 -0.27 -16.80 -9.08
N THR A 265 -1.43 -16.45 -9.63
CA THR A 265 -2.42 -15.62 -8.92
C THR A 265 -3.12 -16.48 -7.86
N PRO A 266 -3.04 -16.14 -6.55
CA PRO A 266 -3.68 -16.92 -5.50
C PRO A 266 -5.22 -16.95 -5.66
N ASP A 267 -5.86 -18.01 -5.17
CA ASP A 267 -7.32 -18.07 -5.09
C ASP A 267 -7.84 -17.09 -4.02
N ALA A 268 -9.05 -16.59 -4.23
CA ALA A 268 -9.72 -15.72 -3.28
C ALA A 268 -10.61 -16.52 -2.31
N ASN A 269 -10.72 -16.05 -1.07
CA ASN A 269 -11.64 -16.59 -0.09
C ASN A 269 -13.08 -16.55 -0.67
N PRO A 270 -13.86 -17.65 -0.60
CA PRO A 270 -15.17 -17.70 -1.24
C PRO A 270 -16.09 -16.54 -0.81
N GLN A 271 -16.77 -15.92 -1.78
CA GLN A 271 -17.69 -14.80 -1.59
C GLN A 271 -17.08 -13.48 -1.09
N SER A 272 -15.76 -13.40 -0.89
CA SER A 272 -15.07 -12.14 -0.53
C SER A 272 -15.29 -11.05 -1.59
N ALA A 273 -15.04 -11.35 -2.87
CA ALA A 273 -15.28 -10.43 -3.97
C ALA A 273 -16.75 -9.97 -4.02
N ALA A 274 -17.70 -10.88 -3.87
CA ALA A 274 -19.13 -10.55 -3.86
C ALA A 274 -19.52 -9.62 -2.70
N ALA A 275 -19.01 -9.87 -1.50
CA ALA A 275 -19.25 -9.02 -0.34
C ALA A 275 -18.68 -7.60 -0.56
N LEU A 276 -17.43 -7.48 -0.99
CA LEU A 276 -16.80 -6.17 -1.22
C LEU A 276 -17.40 -5.43 -2.42
N SER A 277 -17.77 -6.12 -3.50
CA SER A 277 -18.52 -5.50 -4.60
C SER A 277 -19.88 -4.99 -4.13
N THR A 278 -20.55 -5.69 -3.21
CA THR A 278 -21.81 -5.21 -2.65
C THR A 278 -21.63 -3.90 -1.89
N LEU A 279 -20.53 -3.73 -1.13
CA LEU A 279 -20.20 -2.44 -0.51
C LEU A 279 -19.95 -1.36 -1.56
N GLN A 280 -19.17 -1.66 -2.61
CA GLN A 280 -18.96 -0.67 -3.68
C GLN A 280 -20.25 -0.28 -4.38
N ASP A 281 -21.15 -1.23 -4.64
CA ASP A 281 -22.48 -0.98 -5.23
C ASP A 281 -23.36 -0.09 -4.33
N LYS A 282 -23.10 -0.04 -3.02
CA LYS A 282 -23.79 0.86 -2.07
C LYS A 282 -23.15 2.26 -2.00
N GLY A 283 -22.07 2.52 -2.72
CA GLY A 283 -21.37 3.81 -2.75
C GLY A 283 -20.13 3.89 -1.85
N TYR A 284 -19.61 2.76 -1.36
CA TYR A 284 -18.34 2.75 -0.61
C TYR A 284 -17.14 2.67 -1.55
N HIS A 285 -16.12 3.48 -1.28
CA HIS A 285 -14.86 3.45 -2.02
C HIS A 285 -13.95 2.33 -1.52
N ALA A 286 -13.28 1.66 -2.46
CA ALA A 286 -12.42 0.51 -2.15
C ALA A 286 -10.99 0.96 -1.89
N MET A 287 -10.41 0.51 -0.79
CA MET A 287 -8.97 0.55 -0.53
C MET A 287 -8.45 -0.84 -0.18
N TYR A 288 -7.28 -1.18 -0.71
CA TYR A 288 -6.55 -2.40 -0.37
C TYR A 288 -5.21 -2.03 0.24
N LEU A 289 -4.96 -2.52 1.44
CA LEU A 289 -3.77 -2.18 2.22
C LEU A 289 -3.03 -3.47 2.62
N THR A 290 -1.89 -3.74 1.99
CA THR A 290 -1.13 -4.97 2.22
C THR A 290 0.30 -4.68 2.67
N ALA A 291 0.84 -5.54 3.52
CA ALA A 291 2.23 -5.50 3.98
C ALA A 291 3.21 -6.17 3.00
N ARG A 292 2.77 -6.54 1.79
CA ARG A 292 3.66 -7.02 0.72
C ARG A 292 4.77 -6.01 0.41
N PRO A 293 5.96 -6.49 -0.03
CA PRO A 293 6.96 -5.66 -0.65
C PRO A 293 6.41 -4.71 -1.70
N GLU A 294 7.00 -3.52 -1.78
CA GLU A 294 6.54 -2.44 -2.66
C GLU A 294 6.40 -2.88 -4.12
N PHE A 295 7.38 -3.64 -4.63
CA PHE A 295 7.45 -4.11 -6.02
C PHE A 295 6.34 -5.09 -6.41
N LEU A 296 5.53 -5.57 -5.48
CA LEU A 296 4.43 -6.50 -5.74
C LEU A 296 3.09 -5.81 -6.02
N VAL A 297 3.03 -4.48 -6.06
CA VAL A 297 1.78 -3.73 -6.29
C VAL A 297 1.07 -4.17 -7.57
N GLU A 298 1.78 -4.40 -8.67
CA GLU A 298 1.16 -4.87 -9.93
C GLU A 298 0.60 -6.29 -9.81
N ARG A 299 1.19 -7.15 -8.98
CA ARG A 299 0.63 -8.49 -8.70
C ARG A 299 -0.56 -8.43 -7.78
N THR A 300 -0.61 -7.45 -6.89
CA THR A 300 -1.79 -7.16 -6.08
C THR A 300 -2.92 -6.63 -6.98
N ARG A 301 -2.66 -5.69 -7.89
CA ARG A 301 -3.63 -5.23 -8.91
C ARG A 301 -4.16 -6.39 -9.75
N GLU A 302 -3.28 -7.23 -10.28
CA GLU A 302 -3.67 -8.41 -11.07
C GLU A 302 -4.58 -9.33 -10.26
N PHE A 303 -4.27 -9.58 -8.98
CA PHE A 303 -5.14 -10.38 -8.12
C PHE A 303 -6.54 -9.75 -7.96
N ILE A 304 -6.62 -8.45 -7.66
CA ILE A 304 -7.88 -7.72 -7.50
C ILE A 304 -8.73 -7.86 -8.79
N GLU A 305 -8.13 -7.60 -9.95
CA GLU A 305 -8.82 -7.68 -11.24
C GLU A 305 -9.25 -9.12 -11.58
N VAL A 306 -8.32 -10.08 -11.58
CA VAL A 306 -8.57 -11.46 -12.02
C VAL A 306 -9.56 -12.17 -11.10
N ARG A 307 -9.59 -11.82 -9.81
CA ARG A 307 -10.53 -12.41 -8.84
C ARG A 307 -11.85 -11.66 -8.73
N GLY A 308 -12.02 -10.59 -9.50
CA GLY A 308 -13.29 -9.87 -9.63
C GLY A 308 -13.63 -9.00 -8.42
N PHE A 309 -12.61 -8.54 -7.69
CA PHE A 309 -12.79 -7.55 -6.65
C PHE A 309 -13.08 -6.18 -7.27
N PRO A 310 -13.81 -5.30 -6.57
CA PRO A 310 -14.06 -3.94 -7.03
C PRO A 310 -12.73 -3.17 -7.20
N PRO A 311 -12.58 -2.34 -8.26
CA PRO A 311 -11.39 -1.52 -8.42
C PRO A 311 -11.29 -0.46 -7.31
N GLY A 312 -10.09 -0.20 -6.82
CA GLY A 312 -9.82 0.74 -5.74
C GLY A 312 -8.36 1.16 -5.65
N VAL A 313 -8.06 2.01 -4.67
CA VAL A 313 -6.69 2.43 -4.32
C VAL A 313 -5.96 1.26 -3.66
N ILE A 314 -4.73 0.97 -4.10
CA ILE A 314 -3.92 -0.15 -3.58
C ILE A 314 -2.60 0.35 -3.04
N HIS A 315 -2.35 0.13 -1.75
CA HIS A 315 -1.07 0.41 -1.10
C HIS A 315 -0.40 -0.89 -0.64
N THR A 316 0.81 -1.12 -1.15
CA THR A 316 1.79 -2.07 -0.61
C THR A 316 2.72 -1.36 0.36
N SER A 317 3.37 -2.10 1.26
CA SER A 317 4.40 -1.52 2.11
C SER A 317 5.49 -0.86 1.26
N LEU A 318 6.12 0.19 1.81
CA LEU A 318 7.18 0.94 1.14
C LEU A 318 8.55 0.26 1.26
N GLU A 319 8.61 -0.94 1.87
CA GLU A 319 9.84 -1.69 2.11
C GLU A 319 10.04 -2.79 1.05
N LEU A 320 11.30 -3.12 0.76
CA LEU A 320 11.66 -4.17 -0.21
C LEU A 320 11.42 -5.59 0.33
N GLU A 321 11.46 -5.78 1.65
CA GLU A 321 11.25 -7.09 2.28
C GLU A 321 9.77 -7.32 2.62
N GLY A 322 8.92 -6.30 2.46
CA GLY A 322 7.61 -6.27 3.07
C GLY A 322 7.68 -5.92 4.55
N ALA A 323 6.53 -5.85 5.20
CA ALA A 323 6.43 -5.59 6.63
C ALA A 323 5.80 -6.78 7.35
N LEU A 324 6.31 -7.11 8.54
CA LEU A 324 5.80 -8.18 9.40
C LEU A 324 5.83 -7.73 10.86
N GLY A 325 4.94 -8.27 11.69
CA GLY A 325 4.87 -7.95 13.12
C GLY A 325 4.74 -6.43 13.35
N ASP A 326 5.58 -5.89 14.24
CA ASP A 326 5.58 -4.47 14.61
C ASP A 326 5.74 -3.53 13.39
N ALA A 327 6.58 -3.90 12.41
CA ALA A 327 6.73 -3.09 11.20
C ALA A 327 5.44 -3.04 10.36
N ALA A 328 4.67 -4.13 10.33
CA ALA A 328 3.37 -4.15 9.65
C ALA A 328 2.34 -3.30 10.40
N VAL A 329 2.38 -3.30 11.74
CA VAL A 329 1.55 -2.43 12.58
C VAL A 329 1.88 -0.96 12.30
N ASP A 330 3.16 -0.58 12.35
CA ASP A 330 3.62 0.79 12.13
C ASP A 330 3.21 1.30 10.74
N TYR A 331 3.47 0.49 9.71
CA TYR A 331 3.08 0.81 8.33
C TYR A 331 1.56 1.00 8.19
N LYS A 332 0.76 0.03 8.64
CA LYS A 332 -0.71 0.09 8.49
C LYS A 332 -1.31 1.21 9.34
N THR A 333 -0.77 1.47 10.53
CA THR A 333 -1.19 2.60 11.37
C THR A 333 -0.89 3.93 10.68
N GLY A 334 0.31 4.11 10.11
CA GLY A 334 0.68 5.33 9.40
C GLY A 334 -0.20 5.62 8.18
N GLU A 335 -0.58 4.59 7.42
CA GLU A 335 -1.52 4.71 6.29
C GLU A 335 -2.92 5.16 6.76
N LEU A 336 -3.42 4.59 7.86
CA LEU A 336 -4.70 4.99 8.45
C LEU A 336 -4.66 6.41 9.02
N GLU A 337 -3.55 6.81 9.64
CA GLU A 337 -3.33 8.18 10.13
C GLU A 337 -3.31 9.20 8.99
N MET A 338 -2.67 8.86 7.86
CA MET A 338 -2.67 9.69 6.65
C MET A 338 -4.09 9.90 6.12
N LEU A 339 -4.90 8.84 6.02
CA LEU A 339 -6.30 8.94 5.60
C LEU A 339 -7.12 9.79 6.58
N ALA A 340 -6.96 9.53 7.89
CA ALA A 340 -7.64 10.29 8.93
C ALA A 340 -7.29 11.79 8.89
N GLY A 341 -6.04 12.13 8.57
CA GLY A 341 -5.58 13.49 8.35
C GLY A 341 -6.30 14.22 7.21
N LYS A 342 -6.79 13.47 6.21
CA LYS A 342 -7.63 13.96 5.10
C LYS A 342 -9.13 13.94 5.43
N GLY A 343 -9.52 13.48 6.63
CA GLY A 343 -10.92 13.27 7.01
C GLY A 343 -11.55 12.04 6.36
N LEU A 344 -10.72 11.10 5.90
CA LEU A 344 -11.14 9.84 5.29
C LEU A 344 -10.98 8.73 6.33
N ILE A 345 -12.06 8.35 6.99
CA ILE A 345 -12.04 7.29 8.01
C ILE A 345 -12.75 6.07 7.42
N PRO A 346 -12.06 4.93 7.23
CA PRO A 346 -12.69 3.72 6.72
C PRO A 346 -13.88 3.28 7.59
N THR A 347 -15.03 3.08 6.96
CA THR A 347 -16.28 2.68 7.60
C THR A 347 -16.29 1.18 7.91
N TYR A 348 -15.73 0.36 7.03
CA TYR A 348 -15.51 -1.07 7.22
C TYR A 348 -14.03 -1.39 6.99
N VAL A 349 -13.45 -2.20 7.88
CA VAL A 349 -12.09 -2.68 7.73
C VAL A 349 -12.01 -4.20 7.84
N PHE A 350 -11.20 -4.84 7.00
CA PHE A 350 -11.06 -6.28 6.92
C PHE A 350 -9.62 -6.72 7.21
N GLY A 351 -9.43 -7.73 8.04
CA GLY A 351 -8.11 -8.27 8.40
C GLY A 351 -8.13 -9.74 8.80
N ASN A 352 -6.97 -10.33 9.06
CA ASN A 352 -6.82 -11.72 9.52
C ASN A 352 -5.67 -11.92 10.52
N THR A 353 -4.94 -10.86 10.89
CA THR A 353 -3.76 -10.96 11.76
C THR A 353 -3.81 -10.04 12.97
N ASP A 354 -2.92 -10.28 13.94
CA ASP A 354 -2.69 -9.37 15.06
C ASP A 354 -2.30 -7.96 14.56
N SER A 355 -1.53 -7.87 13.46
CA SER A 355 -1.08 -6.59 12.93
C SER A 355 -2.21 -5.72 12.38
N ASP A 356 -3.21 -6.34 11.74
CA ASP A 356 -4.43 -5.65 11.31
C ASP A 356 -5.21 -5.14 12.51
N ALA A 357 -5.38 -6.03 13.50
CA ALA A 357 -6.17 -5.76 14.68
C ALA A 357 -5.58 -4.63 15.52
N GLU A 358 -4.25 -4.59 15.67
CA GLU A 358 -3.56 -3.53 16.38
C GLU A 358 -3.61 -2.21 15.61
N ALA A 359 -3.38 -2.22 14.29
CA ALA A 359 -3.47 -1.01 13.48
C ALA A 359 -4.88 -0.39 13.49
N TYR A 360 -5.93 -1.21 13.40
CA TYR A 360 -7.32 -0.74 13.47
C TYR A 360 -7.69 -0.20 14.85
N ASP A 361 -7.08 -0.74 15.91
CA ASP A 361 -7.23 -0.23 17.28
C ASP A 361 -6.48 1.09 17.49
N ASN A 362 -5.23 1.18 17.04
CA ASN A 362 -4.42 2.39 17.09
C ASN A 362 -5.11 3.56 16.38
N ALA A 363 -5.74 3.29 15.22
CA ALA A 363 -6.52 4.26 14.47
C ALA A 363 -7.90 4.57 15.08
N GLY A 364 -8.31 3.87 16.15
CA GLY A 364 -9.56 4.10 16.86
C GLY A 364 -10.81 3.82 16.00
N LEU A 365 -10.72 2.87 15.06
CA LEU A 365 -11.79 2.61 14.09
C LEU A 365 -13.02 2.02 14.77
N MET A 366 -14.16 2.65 14.52
CA MET A 366 -15.45 2.34 15.13
C MET A 366 -16.58 2.38 14.09
N PRO A 367 -17.68 1.62 14.31
CA PRO A 367 -17.92 0.73 15.45
C PRO A 367 -17.11 -0.58 15.36
N LEU A 368 -16.86 -1.24 16.50
CA LEU A 368 -16.11 -2.51 16.53
C LEU A 368 -16.70 -3.60 15.62
N ASP A 369 -18.02 -3.60 15.41
CA ASP A 369 -18.67 -4.57 14.52
C ASP A 369 -18.25 -4.42 13.04
N HIS A 370 -17.74 -3.24 12.66
CA HIS A 370 -17.23 -2.98 11.32
C HIS A 370 -15.73 -3.27 11.16
N ARG A 371 -15.05 -3.63 12.25
CA ARG A 371 -13.71 -4.23 12.20
C ARG A 371 -13.89 -5.74 12.02
N VAL A 372 -13.87 -6.21 10.77
CA VAL A 372 -14.23 -7.58 10.42
C VAL A 372 -12.99 -8.44 10.20
N PHE A 373 -12.89 -9.55 10.91
CA PHE A 373 -11.73 -10.43 10.87
C PHE A 373 -12.06 -11.81 10.33
N PHE A 374 -11.40 -12.20 9.24
CA PHE A 374 -11.60 -13.51 8.62
C PHE A 374 -10.85 -14.58 9.41
N GLN A 375 -11.61 -15.47 10.05
CA GLN A 375 -11.11 -16.61 10.82
C GLN A 375 -10.07 -16.25 11.90
N PHE A 376 -10.05 -14.99 12.32
CA PHE A 376 -9.16 -14.44 13.33
C PHE A 376 -9.97 -13.83 14.48
N THR A 377 -9.45 -13.95 15.70
CA THR A 377 -10.10 -13.43 16.91
C THR A 377 -9.36 -12.18 17.36
N ASP A 378 -9.96 -11.03 17.06
CA ASP A 378 -9.43 -9.73 17.46
C ASP A 378 -9.40 -9.57 18.98
N PRO A 379 -8.23 -9.34 19.61
CA PRO A 379 -8.15 -9.12 21.05
C PRO A 379 -8.78 -7.79 21.52
N TRP A 380 -9.06 -6.86 20.60
CA TRP A 380 -9.73 -5.58 20.86
C TRP A 380 -11.25 -5.60 20.59
N GLY A 381 -11.80 -6.75 20.19
CA GLY A 381 -13.25 -6.96 20.15
C GLY A 381 -13.92 -6.72 18.80
N GLY A 382 -13.16 -6.62 17.71
CA GLY A 382 -13.67 -6.69 16.36
C GLY A 382 -14.43 -7.97 16.05
N ARG A 383 -15.27 -7.91 15.02
CA ARG A 383 -16.16 -8.99 14.61
C ARG A 383 -15.40 -10.08 13.86
N ARG A 384 -15.36 -11.28 14.41
CA ARG A 384 -14.90 -12.48 13.69
C ARG A 384 -15.98 -13.00 12.73
N ILE A 385 -15.58 -13.37 11.52
CA ILE A 385 -16.38 -14.17 10.57
C ILE A 385 -15.66 -15.47 10.25
N GLU A 386 -16.40 -16.53 9.92
CA GLU A 386 -15.83 -17.78 9.40
C GLU A 386 -15.90 -17.83 7.87
N SER A 387 -16.81 -17.06 7.27
CA SER A 387 -17.04 -16.96 5.83
C SER A 387 -17.58 -15.59 5.43
N TYR A 388 -17.11 -15.05 4.30
CA TYR A 388 -17.72 -13.86 3.68
C TYR A 388 -19.18 -14.07 3.26
N ALA A 389 -19.65 -15.31 3.17
CA ALA A 389 -21.06 -15.65 2.99
C ALA A 389 -21.98 -15.00 4.05
N GLU A 390 -21.44 -14.77 5.25
CA GLU A 390 -22.16 -14.17 6.38
C GLU A 390 -22.46 -12.70 6.14
N LEU A 391 -21.60 -12.00 5.36
CA LEU A 391 -21.69 -10.57 5.12
C LEU A 391 -22.55 -10.21 3.92
N VAL A 392 -22.60 -11.05 2.88
CA VAL A 392 -23.35 -10.75 1.65
C VAL A 392 -24.80 -10.29 1.92
N PRO A 393 -25.66 -11.04 2.65
CA PRO A 393 -27.03 -10.61 2.88
C PRO A 393 -27.14 -9.37 3.78
N GLU A 394 -26.14 -9.12 4.63
CA GLU A 394 -26.07 -7.93 5.48
C GLU A 394 -25.74 -6.69 4.65
N PHE A 395 -24.72 -6.77 3.81
CA PHE A 395 -24.34 -5.69 2.91
C PHE A 395 -25.40 -5.40 1.85
N GLU A 396 -26.10 -6.42 1.34
CA GLU A 396 -27.26 -6.23 0.44
C GLU A 396 -28.37 -5.41 1.10
N ALA A 397 -28.55 -5.57 2.43
CA ALA A 397 -29.57 -4.89 3.22
C ALA A 397 -29.18 -3.48 3.68
N LEU A 398 -27.92 -3.05 3.48
CA LEU A 398 -27.50 -1.68 3.76
C LEU A 398 -28.30 -0.69 2.91
N ALA A 399 -28.47 0.52 3.44
CA ALA A 399 -28.99 1.63 2.65
C ALA A 399 -28.09 1.84 1.44
N ASP A 400 -28.70 2.06 0.27
CA ASP A 400 -27.97 2.61 -0.85
C ASP A 400 -27.61 4.04 -0.47
N LEU A 401 -26.30 4.33 -0.36
CA LEU A 401 -25.88 5.67 0.04
C LEU A 401 -26.15 6.67 -1.12
N CYS A 402 -26.45 6.15 -2.31
CA CYS A 402 -26.61 6.90 -3.54
C CYS A 402 -28.05 7.18 -3.98
N GLU A 403 -29.04 6.81 -3.17
CA GLU A 403 -30.48 7.05 -3.42
C GLU A 403 -31.12 8.14 -2.57
#